data_AF-A0A7S1AP28-F1
#
_entry.id   AF-A0A7S1AP28-F1
#
_cell.length_a   1.000
_cell.length_b   1.000
_cell.length_c   1.000
_cell.angle_alpha   90.00
_cell.angle_beta   90.00
_cell.angle_gamma   90.00
#
_symmetry.space_group_name_H-M   'P 1'
#
loop_
_entity.id
_entity.type
_entity.pdbx_description
1 polymer ?
#
loop_
_entity_poly.entity_id
_entity_poly.type
_entity_poly.pdbx_seq_one_letter_code
_entity_poly.pdbx_strand_id
1 'polypeptide(L)'
;DFACVSPVTASRTVNSRLMRFPRAGWIQRAERMEVLNVLGPRSVEVQIGTSQYPALLASQKLSMPLNMHKLAGELLIPLTTVEERVVHIRCLSDAQLLVHNLYKDKRTMRNPMSLPAYDSREAWIHIDRGMAIHGSLSVSGSVRRPYWSLGAQRINMWRTRVVSASNAWDHGRKQLVPDTIPDGVAEEEQWISTDAILERASNGGLLLVLRRGVSFSELLHRGQKITEFISHNWSGTSVDLIRTLRAASVRCAWICTLAINQHAIPSLGSNIGDSPFYLALKGMHGAGRVVMVLDEEATALTRIWCVFEVWVSRSLRLKFQMYLPSGELNFFANDEQSRKATRRLVTLELSE
;
A
#
# COMPACT_ATOMS: atom_id res chain seq x y z
N ASP A 1 -44.51 45.26 -40.46
CA ASP A 1 -44.18 44.90 -41.85
C ASP A 1 -43.05 43.88 -41.92
N PHE A 2 -43.00 43.10 -43.00
CA PHE A 2 -41.94 42.15 -43.45
C PHE A 2 -41.14 41.41 -42.35
N ALA A 3 -41.40 40.13 -42.00
CA ALA A 3 -41.84 38.93 -42.75
C ALA A 3 -40.73 38.21 -43.56
N CYS A 4 -40.87 36.88 -43.65
CA CYS A 4 -39.84 35.89 -43.95
C CYS A 4 -39.26 35.89 -45.38
N VAL A 5 -38.01 35.43 -45.52
CA VAL A 5 -37.58 34.63 -46.69
C VAL A 5 -36.67 33.47 -46.26
N SER A 6 -36.93 32.27 -46.79
CA SER A 6 -36.01 31.13 -46.93
C SER A 6 -36.64 30.21 -47.98
N PRO A 7 -35.87 29.64 -48.94
CA PRO A 7 -35.87 28.17 -49.05
C PRO A 7 -34.62 27.49 -49.68
N VAL A 8 -34.45 26.20 -49.36
CA VAL A 8 -34.21 25.02 -50.26
C VAL A 8 -33.36 25.28 -51.54
N THR A 9 -32.20 24.64 -51.82
CA THR A 9 -31.58 23.39 -51.27
C THR A 9 -30.03 23.55 -51.09
N ALA A 10 -29.06 22.61 -51.26
CA ALA A 10 -28.95 21.31 -51.94
C ALA A 10 -27.95 20.30 -51.30
N SER A 11 -27.92 19.09 -51.85
CA SER A 11 -27.16 17.90 -51.41
C SER A 11 -25.69 17.86 -51.85
N ARG A 12 -24.81 17.36 -50.97
CA ARG A 12 -23.90 16.27 -51.35
C ARG A 12 -23.48 15.39 -50.17
N THR A 13 -23.85 14.12 -50.22
CA THR A 13 -23.54 13.10 -49.20
C THR A 13 -22.16 12.48 -49.42
N VAL A 14 -21.33 12.39 -48.38
CA VAL A 14 -20.21 11.44 -48.33
C VAL A 14 -20.24 10.73 -46.97
N ASN A 15 -20.52 9.43 -46.98
CA ASN A 15 -20.50 8.61 -45.78
C ASN A 15 -19.05 8.23 -45.41
N SER A 16 -18.67 8.48 -44.17
CA SER A 16 -17.65 7.69 -43.48
C SER A 16 -18.10 7.42 -42.05
N ARG A 17 -18.11 6.14 -41.64
CA ARG A 17 -18.55 5.72 -40.31
C ARG A 17 -17.43 5.96 -39.30
N LEU A 18 -17.59 6.93 -38.42
CA LEU A 18 -16.80 7.06 -37.19
C LEU A 18 -17.71 6.83 -35.98
N MET A 19 -17.35 5.86 -35.14
CA MET A 19 -18.07 5.57 -33.90
C MET A 19 -17.91 6.73 -32.92
N ARG A 20 -19.02 7.35 -32.52
CA ARG A 20 -19.06 8.28 -31.39
C ARG A 20 -19.24 7.48 -30.10
N PHE A 21 -18.18 7.30 -29.32
CA PHE A 21 -18.30 6.84 -27.94
C PHE A 21 -18.98 7.94 -27.09
N PRO A 22 -19.96 7.59 -26.22
CA PRO A 22 -20.61 8.55 -25.34
C PRO A 22 -19.66 9.02 -24.21
N ARG A 23 -19.94 10.21 -23.65
CA ARG A 23 -19.16 10.79 -22.55
C ARG A 23 -19.24 9.91 -21.30
N ALA A 24 -18.11 9.74 -20.61
CA ALA A 24 -18.07 9.02 -19.33
C ALA A 24 -18.78 9.83 -18.23
N GLY A 25 -19.88 9.29 -17.71
CA GLY A 25 -20.70 9.88 -16.64
C GLY A 25 -21.16 8.81 -15.65
N TRP A 26 -20.20 8.09 -15.04
CA TRP A 26 -20.47 6.89 -14.23
C TRP A 26 -19.79 6.92 -12.86
N ILE A 27 -20.17 7.89 -12.02
CA ILE A 27 -20.08 7.77 -10.55
C ILE A 27 -21.42 8.25 -9.98
N GLN A 28 -22.39 7.35 -9.88
CA GLN A 28 -23.65 7.63 -9.18
C GLN A 28 -23.47 7.42 -7.67
N ARG A 29 -24.07 8.30 -6.87
CA ARG A 29 -24.05 8.19 -5.40
C ARG A 29 -25.06 7.14 -4.95
N ALA A 30 -24.68 6.28 -4.00
CA ALA A 30 -25.66 5.51 -3.23
C ALA A 30 -26.50 6.47 -2.38
N GLU A 31 -27.83 6.34 -2.44
CA GLU A 31 -28.75 7.32 -1.84
C GLU A 31 -28.88 7.14 -0.32
N ARG A 32 -28.79 5.90 0.16
CA ARG A 32 -28.78 5.56 1.60
C ARG A 32 -28.00 4.27 1.84
N MET A 33 -27.22 4.23 2.92
CA MET A 33 -26.53 3.04 3.41
C MET A 33 -26.82 2.92 4.91
N GLU A 34 -27.29 1.75 5.34
CA GLU A 34 -27.78 1.51 6.69
C GLU A 34 -27.09 0.26 7.27
N VAL A 35 -26.62 0.34 8.52
CA VAL A 35 -25.97 -0.79 9.19
C VAL A 35 -27.05 -1.59 9.91
N LEU A 36 -27.31 -2.81 9.44
CA LEU A 36 -28.31 -3.70 10.03
C LEU A 36 -27.79 -4.40 11.29
N ASN A 37 -26.52 -4.81 11.29
CA ASN A 37 -25.94 -5.59 12.37
C ASN A 37 -24.42 -5.44 12.47
N VAL A 38 -23.86 -5.69 13.66
CA VAL A 38 -22.42 -5.73 13.93
C VAL A 38 -22.06 -7.15 14.38
N LEU A 39 -21.64 -7.98 13.43
CA LEU A 39 -21.40 -9.41 13.61
C LEU A 39 -20.08 -9.75 14.34
N GLY A 40 -19.29 -8.73 14.69
CA GLY A 40 -18.03 -8.89 15.42
C GLY A 40 -17.09 -7.69 15.25
N PRO A 41 -15.93 -7.68 15.93
CA PRO A 41 -14.98 -6.56 15.92
C PRO A 41 -14.32 -6.28 14.55
N ARG A 42 -14.64 -7.08 13.53
CA ARG A 42 -14.21 -6.86 12.14
C ARG A 42 -15.35 -7.02 11.12
N SER A 43 -16.62 -7.16 11.51
CA SER A 43 -17.68 -7.53 10.58
C SER A 43 -18.98 -6.79 10.85
N VAL A 44 -19.55 -6.20 9.79
CA VAL A 44 -20.85 -5.52 9.80
C VAL A 44 -21.72 -6.04 8.66
N GLU A 45 -23.03 -6.03 8.87
CA GLU A 45 -24.04 -6.30 7.87
C GLU A 45 -24.72 -4.99 7.49
N VAL A 46 -24.85 -4.73 6.20
CA VAL A 46 -25.22 -3.41 5.67
C VAL A 46 -26.25 -3.54 4.56
N GLN A 47 -27.30 -2.73 4.62
CA GLN A 47 -28.27 -2.57 3.54
C GLN A 47 -27.92 -1.32 2.75
N ILE A 48 -27.86 -1.44 1.42
CA ILE A 48 -27.65 -0.31 0.52
C ILE A 48 -28.96 -0.05 -0.22
N GLY A 49 -29.57 1.11 0.04
CA GLY A 49 -30.73 1.58 -0.69
C GLY A 49 -30.30 2.05 -2.08
N THR A 50 -30.65 1.27 -3.10
CA THR A 50 -30.54 1.68 -4.51
C THR A 50 -31.92 1.62 -5.15
N SER A 51 -32.42 2.76 -5.62
CA SER A 51 -33.79 2.91 -6.13
C SER A 51 -34.02 2.30 -7.52
N GLN A 52 -32.96 1.87 -8.22
CA GLN A 52 -33.00 1.61 -9.68
C GLN A 52 -32.73 0.17 -10.12
N TYR A 53 -32.26 -0.73 -9.24
CA TYR A 53 -31.88 -2.11 -9.64
C TYR A 53 -32.33 -3.20 -8.65
N PRO A 54 -33.62 -3.63 -8.70
CA PRO A 54 -34.13 -4.72 -7.86
C PRO A 54 -33.39 -6.06 -8.05
N ALA A 55 -32.78 -6.30 -9.22
CA ALA A 55 -32.01 -7.51 -9.50
C ALA A 55 -30.70 -7.64 -8.68
N LEU A 56 -30.23 -6.55 -8.04
CA LEU A 56 -29.09 -6.56 -7.12
C LEU A 56 -29.50 -6.83 -5.65
N LEU A 57 -30.79 -7.04 -5.37
CA LEU A 57 -31.31 -7.31 -4.01
C LEU A 57 -31.05 -8.74 -3.49
N ALA A 58 -30.32 -9.58 -4.24
CA ALA A 58 -29.74 -10.79 -3.67
C ALA A 58 -28.78 -10.39 -2.54
N SER A 59 -29.09 -10.75 -1.30
CA SER A 59 -28.41 -10.27 -0.09
C SER A 59 -26.97 -10.77 0.04
N GLN A 60 -26.06 -10.14 -0.71
CA GLN A 60 -24.64 -10.41 -0.61
C GLN A 60 -24.14 -9.96 0.77
N LYS A 61 -23.79 -10.94 1.60
CA LYS A 61 -23.16 -10.74 2.91
C LYS A 61 -21.78 -10.10 2.70
N LEU A 62 -21.76 -8.77 2.60
CA LEU A 62 -20.58 -7.97 2.31
C LEU A 62 -19.68 -7.88 3.56
N SER A 63 -19.05 -9.01 3.89
CA SER A 63 -18.12 -9.17 5.02
C SER A 63 -16.79 -8.48 4.75
N MET A 64 -16.80 -7.16 4.53
CA MET A 64 -15.61 -6.32 4.53
C MET A 64 -15.01 -6.34 5.95
N PRO A 65 -13.76 -6.81 6.13
CA PRO A 65 -13.12 -6.73 7.42
C PRO A 65 -12.93 -5.26 7.83
N LEU A 66 -13.30 -4.89 9.06
CA LEU A 66 -12.97 -3.59 9.66
C LEU A 66 -11.52 -3.58 10.18
N ASN A 67 -10.57 -3.74 9.27
CA ASN A 67 -9.20 -3.25 9.42
C ASN A 67 -9.11 -1.82 8.84
N MET A 68 -7.90 -1.25 8.72
CA MET A 68 -7.66 0.15 8.32
C MET A 68 -7.96 0.44 6.83
N HIS A 69 -8.91 -0.28 6.23
CA HIS A 69 -9.07 -0.42 4.78
C HIS A 69 -10.19 0.45 4.17
N LYS A 70 -10.52 1.60 4.78
CA LYS A 70 -11.13 2.72 4.03
C LYS A 70 -10.05 3.40 3.17
N LEU A 71 -9.54 2.64 2.21
CA LEU A 71 -8.57 3.07 1.22
C LEU A 71 -9.28 3.93 0.18
N ALA A 72 -8.76 5.13 -0.08
CA ALA A 72 -8.94 5.71 -1.40
C ALA A 72 -8.34 4.72 -2.42
N GLY A 73 -8.99 4.53 -3.59
CA GLY A 73 -8.57 3.52 -4.58
C GLY A 73 -7.13 3.66 -5.09
N GLU A 74 -6.50 4.82 -4.86
CA GLU A 74 -5.10 5.11 -5.16
C GLU A 74 -4.10 4.43 -4.20
N LEU A 75 -4.51 4.15 -2.94
CA LEU A 75 -3.60 3.73 -1.87
C LEU A 75 -3.31 2.21 -1.85
N LEU A 76 -3.53 1.53 -2.98
CA LEU A 76 -3.25 0.11 -3.20
C LEU A 76 -1.75 -0.25 -3.18
N ILE A 77 -0.87 0.73 -3.35
CA ILE A 77 0.54 0.52 -3.64
C ILE A 77 1.32 -0.07 -2.45
N PRO A 78 1.33 0.52 -1.24
CA PRO A 78 2.05 -0.08 -0.10
C PRO A 78 1.50 -1.45 0.30
N LEU A 79 0.22 -1.73 0.04
CA LEU A 79 -0.46 -3.00 0.34
C LEU A 79 -0.19 -4.13 -0.68
N THR A 80 0.73 -3.91 -1.62
CA THR A 80 1.20 -4.94 -2.56
C THR A 80 2.70 -5.19 -2.45
N THR A 81 3.36 -4.62 -1.43
CA THR A 81 4.80 -4.74 -1.22
C THR A 81 5.11 -6.10 -0.59
N VAL A 82 5.64 -7.04 -1.38
CA VAL A 82 6.01 -8.38 -0.90
C VAL A 82 7.49 -8.66 -1.12
N GLU A 83 8.11 -9.34 -0.16
CA GLU A 83 9.27 -10.17 -0.45
C GLU A 83 8.78 -11.48 -1.05
N GLU A 84 9.43 -11.91 -2.12
CA GLU A 84 9.18 -13.17 -2.82
C GLU A 84 10.47 -13.97 -2.85
N ARG A 85 10.39 -15.27 -2.52
CA ARG A 85 11.48 -16.24 -2.68
C ARG A 85 11.00 -17.42 -3.52
N VAL A 86 11.88 -17.96 -4.36
CA VAL A 86 11.57 -19.07 -5.26
C VAL A 86 12.61 -20.17 -5.06
N VAL A 87 12.22 -21.21 -4.32
CA VAL A 87 13.14 -22.29 -3.91
C VAL A 87 12.89 -23.57 -4.70
N HIS A 88 13.95 -24.35 -4.92
CA HIS A 88 13.87 -25.60 -5.64
C HIS A 88 13.74 -26.77 -4.66
N ILE A 89 12.54 -27.34 -4.59
CA ILE A 89 12.24 -28.56 -3.86
C ILE A 89 12.61 -29.75 -4.77
N ARG A 90 13.84 -30.28 -4.63
CA ARG A 90 14.38 -31.26 -5.60
C ARG A 90 13.89 -32.68 -5.34
N CYS A 91 13.47 -32.98 -4.11
CA CYS A 91 13.07 -34.31 -3.69
C CYS A 91 12.08 -34.27 -2.51
N LEU A 92 11.46 -35.43 -2.23
CA LEU A 92 10.56 -35.62 -1.09
C LEU A 92 11.18 -35.23 0.26
N SER A 93 12.50 -35.38 0.45
CA SER A 93 13.17 -35.00 1.70
C SER A 93 13.23 -33.47 1.90
N ASP A 94 13.51 -32.71 0.83
CA ASP A 94 13.44 -31.23 0.85
C ASP A 94 12.00 -30.77 1.20
N ALA A 95 10.98 -31.45 0.63
CA ALA A 95 9.56 -31.18 0.89
C ALA A 95 9.14 -31.53 2.33
N GLN A 96 9.53 -32.69 2.85
CA GLN A 96 9.23 -33.10 4.22
C GLN A 96 9.85 -32.15 5.25
N LEU A 97 11.09 -31.71 5.02
CA LEU A 97 11.77 -30.73 5.87
C LEU A 97 11.05 -29.38 5.87
N LEU A 98 10.64 -28.89 4.70
CA LEU A 98 9.84 -27.68 4.56
C LEU A 98 8.51 -27.80 5.34
N VAL A 99 7.72 -28.85 5.05
CA VAL A 99 6.38 -29.05 5.63
C VAL A 99 6.44 -29.22 7.16
N HIS A 100 7.47 -29.89 7.69
CA HIS A 100 7.70 -30.00 9.13
C HIS A 100 8.01 -28.64 9.79
N ASN A 101 8.61 -27.70 9.05
CA ASN A 101 8.95 -26.36 9.53
C ASN A 101 7.82 -25.32 9.34
N LEU A 102 6.57 -25.75 9.13
CA LEU A 102 5.40 -24.86 9.04
C LEU A 102 4.71 -24.67 10.41
N TYR A 103 3.93 -23.60 10.53
CA TYR A 103 2.96 -23.42 11.59
C TYR A 103 1.74 -24.36 11.40
N LYS A 104 0.85 -24.40 12.40
CA LYS A 104 -0.40 -25.18 12.35
C LYS A 104 -1.34 -24.78 11.21
N ASP A 105 -1.10 -23.64 10.55
CA ASP A 105 -1.81 -23.20 9.35
C ASP A 105 -1.41 -23.95 8.07
N LYS A 106 -0.38 -24.81 8.14
CA LYS A 106 0.21 -25.54 7.01
C LYS A 106 0.68 -24.62 5.85
N ARG A 107 1.03 -23.36 6.12
CA ARG A 107 1.47 -22.39 5.08
C ARG A 107 2.63 -21.52 5.51
N THR A 108 2.67 -21.09 6.77
CA THR A 108 3.64 -20.07 7.23
C THR A 108 4.86 -20.70 7.87
N MET A 109 6.05 -20.25 7.48
CA MET A 109 7.35 -20.72 7.98
C MET A 109 7.53 -20.40 9.47
N ARG A 110 7.68 -21.46 10.28
CA ARG A 110 7.82 -21.39 11.74
C ARG A 110 9.17 -20.82 12.17
N ASN A 111 10.24 -21.38 11.62
CA ASN A 111 11.62 -20.97 11.87
C ASN A 111 12.30 -20.62 10.54
N PRO A 112 13.35 -19.78 10.53
CA PRO A 112 14.17 -19.59 9.33
C PRO A 112 14.81 -20.93 8.92
N MET A 113 15.00 -21.14 7.62
CA MET A 113 15.73 -22.30 7.08
C MET A 113 16.38 -21.93 5.75
N SER A 114 17.29 -22.77 5.26
CA SER A 114 17.84 -22.64 3.92
C SER A 114 17.43 -23.84 3.08
N LEU A 115 17.05 -23.60 1.82
CA LEU A 115 16.72 -24.65 0.83
C LEU A 115 17.52 -24.43 -0.46
N PRO A 116 17.65 -25.45 -1.32
CA PRO A 116 18.40 -25.33 -2.57
C PRO A 116 17.87 -24.20 -3.44
N ALA A 117 18.78 -23.41 -4.01
CA ALA A 117 18.39 -22.42 -5.01
C ALA A 117 17.96 -23.10 -6.32
N TYR A 118 17.29 -22.35 -7.19
CA TYR A 118 17.12 -22.76 -8.58
C TYR A 118 18.39 -22.52 -9.41
N ASP A 119 18.98 -21.33 -9.33
CA ASP A 119 20.20 -20.98 -10.07
C ASP A 119 21.47 -21.46 -9.36
N SER A 120 22.31 -22.16 -10.13
CA SER A 120 23.70 -22.53 -9.86
C SER A 120 24.59 -21.51 -9.12
N ARG A 121 24.28 -20.21 -9.20
CA ARG A 121 25.07 -19.12 -8.61
C ARG A 121 25.00 -19.05 -7.09
N GLU A 122 23.90 -19.48 -6.48
CA GLU A 122 23.76 -19.57 -5.03
C GLU A 122 23.49 -21.03 -4.65
N ALA A 123 24.27 -21.60 -3.73
CA ALA A 123 24.04 -22.99 -3.32
C ALA A 123 22.73 -23.17 -2.53
N TRP A 124 22.26 -22.12 -1.85
CA TRP A 124 21.12 -22.14 -0.93
C TRP A 124 20.42 -20.78 -0.86
N ILE A 125 19.10 -20.76 -1.00
CA ILE A 125 18.25 -19.60 -0.71
C ILE A 125 17.82 -19.66 0.76
N HIS A 126 17.94 -18.54 1.47
CA HIS A 126 17.51 -18.42 2.86
C HIS A 126 16.06 -17.95 2.98
N ILE A 127 15.20 -18.81 3.52
CA ILE A 127 13.79 -18.56 3.80
C ILE A 127 13.68 -18.01 5.23
N ASP A 128 13.28 -16.75 5.38
CA ASP A 128 13.07 -16.15 6.69
C ASP A 128 11.77 -16.65 7.35
N ARG A 129 11.71 -16.58 8.69
CA ARG A 129 10.48 -16.81 9.46
C ARG A 129 9.34 -15.88 8.99
N GLY A 130 8.12 -16.41 8.94
CA GLY A 130 6.93 -15.65 8.59
C GLY A 130 6.67 -15.49 7.10
N MET A 131 7.53 -16.04 6.22
CA MET A 131 7.14 -16.28 4.83
C MET A 131 6.02 -17.33 4.77
N ALA A 132 5.10 -17.18 3.82
CA ALA A 132 4.01 -18.12 3.57
C ALA A 132 4.16 -18.74 2.18
N ILE A 133 3.89 -20.03 2.06
CA ILE A 133 3.83 -20.74 0.79
C ILE A 133 2.62 -20.23 -0.02
N HIS A 134 2.87 -19.80 -1.25
CA HIS A 134 1.86 -19.42 -2.24
C HIS A 134 1.68 -20.54 -3.28
N GLY A 135 2.03 -20.34 -4.55
CA GLY A 135 1.95 -21.35 -5.60
C GLY A 135 3.27 -22.05 -5.88
N SER A 136 3.25 -22.92 -6.88
CA SER A 136 4.45 -23.43 -7.56
C SER A 136 4.58 -22.84 -8.97
N LEU A 137 5.80 -22.86 -9.52
CA LEU A 137 6.09 -22.36 -10.87
C LEU A 137 6.25 -23.48 -11.90
N SER A 138 5.65 -23.31 -13.07
CA SER A 138 5.83 -24.19 -14.22
C SER A 138 5.68 -23.45 -15.56
N VAL A 139 5.98 -24.13 -16.66
CA VAL A 139 5.72 -23.61 -18.03
C VAL A 139 4.22 -23.53 -18.36
N SER A 140 3.39 -24.41 -17.78
CA SER A 140 1.92 -24.39 -17.87
C SER A 140 1.27 -23.30 -17.01
N GLY A 141 2.04 -22.69 -16.10
CA GLY A 141 1.60 -21.59 -15.26
C GLY A 141 1.00 -20.42 -16.04
N SER A 142 0.04 -19.75 -15.42
CA SER A 142 -0.69 -18.61 -16.02
C SER A 142 -1.01 -17.51 -15.01
N VAL A 143 -1.05 -17.82 -13.71
CA VAL A 143 -1.26 -16.86 -12.63
C VAL A 143 -0.11 -15.84 -12.67
N ARG A 144 -0.47 -14.54 -12.64
CA ARG A 144 0.43 -13.38 -12.65
C ARG A 144 1.39 -13.23 -13.84
N ARG A 145 1.38 -14.09 -14.86
CA ARG A 145 2.20 -13.92 -16.08
C ARG A 145 2.09 -12.49 -16.71
N PRO A 146 0.91 -11.83 -16.77
CA PRO A 146 0.78 -10.44 -17.23
C PRO A 146 1.25 -9.36 -16.22
N TYR A 147 1.39 -9.70 -14.93
CA TYR A 147 1.92 -8.79 -13.92
C TYR A 147 3.45 -8.74 -14.00
N TRP A 148 4.10 -9.90 -14.17
CA TRP A 148 5.55 -10.00 -14.32
C TRP A 148 6.08 -9.30 -15.59
N SER A 149 5.42 -9.49 -16.74
CA SER A 149 5.82 -8.81 -17.99
C SER A 149 5.73 -7.28 -17.92
N LEU A 150 4.83 -6.74 -17.08
CA LEU A 150 4.73 -5.30 -16.79
C LEU A 150 5.59 -4.86 -15.58
N GLY A 151 6.15 -5.79 -14.81
CA GLY A 151 6.79 -5.54 -13.52
C GLY A 151 7.98 -4.59 -13.63
N ALA A 152 8.90 -4.86 -14.58
CA ALA A 152 10.06 -4.00 -14.81
C ALA A 152 9.69 -2.56 -15.19
N GLN A 153 8.63 -2.38 -15.99
CA GLN A 153 8.12 -1.05 -16.37
C GLN A 153 7.48 -0.34 -15.16
N ARG A 154 6.70 -1.06 -14.34
CA ARG A 154 6.07 -0.52 -13.12
C ARG A 154 7.10 -0.12 -12.07
N ILE A 155 8.17 -0.89 -11.89
CA ILE A 155 9.24 -0.58 -10.93
C ILE A 155 9.99 0.71 -11.32
N ASN A 156 10.13 1.01 -12.62
CA ASN A 156 10.86 2.21 -13.07
C ASN A 156 10.31 3.54 -12.52
N MET A 157 8.99 3.66 -12.27
CA MET A 157 8.44 4.89 -11.68
C MET A 157 8.75 5.06 -10.18
N TRP A 158 9.16 3.98 -9.51
CA TRP A 158 9.55 3.95 -8.09
C TRP A 158 11.07 3.92 -7.88
N ARG A 159 11.87 3.83 -8.96
CA ARG A 159 13.33 3.89 -8.91
C ARG A 159 13.80 5.30 -8.55
N THR A 160 14.02 5.54 -7.26
CA THR A 160 14.72 6.74 -6.78
C THR A 160 16.11 6.84 -7.43
N ARG A 161 16.47 8.01 -7.98
CA ARG A 161 17.83 8.25 -8.49
C ARG A 161 18.85 8.12 -7.35
N VAL A 162 19.68 7.09 -7.38
CA VAL A 162 20.75 6.89 -6.41
C VAL A 162 21.88 7.87 -6.71
N VAL A 163 22.00 8.91 -5.87
CA VAL A 163 23.19 9.77 -5.83
C VAL A 163 24.32 9.04 -5.07
N SER A 164 25.57 9.22 -5.51
CA SER A 164 26.77 8.61 -4.94
C SER A 164 26.96 9.03 -3.47
N ALA A 165 27.10 8.08 -2.54
CA ALA A 165 28.34 7.39 -2.15
C ALA A 165 29.28 8.24 -1.26
N SER A 166 29.42 7.81 0.01
CA SER A 166 30.58 8.03 0.91
C SER A 166 30.25 7.58 2.33
N ASN A 167 29.16 8.11 2.91
CA ASN A 167 28.77 7.88 4.30
C ASN A 167 27.53 6.98 4.41
N ALA A 168 27.75 5.67 4.56
CA ALA A 168 26.69 4.70 4.81
C ALA A 168 26.47 4.51 6.32
N TRP A 169 25.35 5.02 6.84
CA TRP A 169 24.83 4.59 8.15
C TRP A 169 24.01 3.33 7.94
N ASP A 170 24.43 2.23 8.57
CA ASP A 170 23.61 1.02 8.59
C ASP A 170 22.34 1.26 9.42
N HIS A 171 21.22 0.81 8.88
CA HIS A 171 19.89 0.88 9.49
C HIS A 171 19.39 -0.50 9.93
N GLY A 172 20.25 -1.52 9.87
CA GLY A 172 20.02 -2.87 10.39
C GLY A 172 18.98 -3.68 9.63
N ARG A 173 18.67 -3.33 8.37
CA ARG A 173 17.67 -4.05 7.55
C ARG A 173 18.32 -4.72 6.33
N LYS A 174 18.05 -6.02 6.20
CA LYS A 174 18.39 -6.88 5.06
C LYS A 174 17.77 -6.33 3.78
N GLN A 175 18.57 -6.16 2.73
CA GLN A 175 18.09 -5.68 1.42
C GLN A 175 17.45 -6.81 0.62
N LEU A 176 16.45 -6.47 -0.20
CA LEU A 176 15.64 -7.44 -0.93
C LEU A 176 15.85 -7.31 -2.44
N VAL A 177 16.67 -8.21 -2.97
CA VAL A 177 16.80 -8.49 -4.42
C VAL A 177 15.82 -9.63 -4.77
N PRO A 178 15.09 -9.58 -5.91
CA PRO A 178 14.28 -10.69 -6.38
C PRO A 178 15.12 -11.90 -6.76
N ASP A 179 14.66 -13.10 -6.43
CA ASP A 179 15.31 -14.36 -6.82
C ASP A 179 15.28 -14.58 -8.35
N THR A 180 16.28 -15.29 -8.87
CA THR A 180 16.33 -15.68 -10.29
C THR A 180 15.38 -16.84 -10.58
N ILE A 181 14.35 -16.59 -11.39
CA ILE A 181 13.42 -17.59 -11.88
C ILE A 181 13.79 -18.05 -13.31
N PRO A 182 13.43 -19.28 -13.73
CA PRO A 182 13.60 -19.69 -15.13
C PRO A 182 12.75 -18.84 -16.09
N ASP A 183 13.21 -18.70 -17.33
CA ASP A 183 12.41 -18.07 -18.38
C ASP A 183 11.14 -18.87 -18.69
N GLY A 184 10.07 -18.16 -19.03
CA GLY A 184 8.80 -18.73 -19.48
C GLY A 184 7.89 -19.32 -18.39
N VAL A 185 8.38 -19.61 -17.18
CA VAL A 185 7.49 -20.11 -16.11
C VAL A 185 6.54 -19.03 -15.57
N ALA A 186 5.48 -19.47 -14.91
CA ALA A 186 4.57 -18.64 -14.11
C ALA A 186 3.91 -19.51 -13.02
N GLU A 187 3.14 -18.89 -12.12
CA GLU A 187 2.41 -19.64 -11.09
C GLU A 187 1.28 -20.50 -11.72
N GLU A 188 1.17 -21.76 -11.31
CA GLU A 188 0.02 -22.62 -11.68
C GLU A 188 -1.19 -22.30 -10.80
N GLU A 189 -0.98 -22.26 -9.49
CA GLU A 189 -2.01 -21.98 -8.48
C GLU A 189 -1.65 -20.79 -7.59
N GLN A 190 -2.64 -20.18 -6.93
CA GLN A 190 -2.40 -19.09 -5.95
C GLN A 190 -1.92 -19.61 -4.58
N TRP A 191 -2.27 -20.87 -4.27
CA TRP A 191 -2.05 -21.56 -3.01
C TRP A 191 -1.95 -23.07 -3.29
N ILE A 192 -0.74 -23.64 -3.16
CA ILE A 192 -0.52 -25.09 -3.20
C ILE A 192 -0.68 -25.69 -1.79
N SER A 193 -1.20 -26.92 -1.69
CA SER A 193 -1.34 -27.63 -0.41
C SER A 193 -0.05 -28.35 -0.02
N THR A 194 0.17 -28.60 1.28
CA THR A 194 1.31 -29.42 1.75
C THR A 194 1.39 -30.77 1.06
N ASP A 195 0.23 -31.33 0.75
CA ASP A 195 0.08 -32.69 0.27
C ASP A 195 0.45 -32.75 -1.23
N ALA A 196 0.07 -31.72 -2.01
CA ALA A 196 0.51 -31.52 -3.39
C ALA A 196 2.01 -31.16 -3.51
N ILE A 197 2.60 -30.48 -2.51
CA ILE A 197 4.06 -30.27 -2.46
C ILE A 197 4.78 -31.61 -2.30
N LEU A 198 4.33 -32.47 -1.38
CA LEU A 198 4.92 -33.79 -1.14
C LEU A 198 4.77 -34.72 -2.37
N GLU A 199 3.60 -34.67 -3.03
CA GLU A 199 3.34 -35.40 -4.27
C GLU A 199 4.27 -34.94 -5.42
N ARG A 200 4.26 -33.65 -5.77
CA ARG A 200 5.11 -33.09 -6.85
C ARG A 200 6.60 -33.27 -6.55
N ALA A 201 7.02 -33.15 -5.29
CA ALA A 201 8.40 -33.39 -4.87
C ALA A 201 8.85 -34.87 -4.97
N SER A 202 7.90 -35.81 -4.98
CA SER A 202 8.16 -37.22 -5.28
C SER A 202 8.29 -37.48 -6.78
N ASN A 203 7.61 -36.68 -7.60
CA ASN A 203 7.46 -36.84 -9.05
C ASN A 203 8.45 -35.96 -9.87
N GLY A 204 9.67 -35.75 -9.37
CA GLY A 204 10.74 -35.02 -10.07
C GLY A 204 11.03 -33.60 -9.54
N GLY A 205 10.34 -33.15 -8.50
CA GLY A 205 10.59 -31.87 -7.84
C GLY A 205 9.65 -30.75 -8.27
N LEU A 206 9.77 -29.58 -7.62
CA LEU A 206 9.02 -28.37 -7.97
C LEU A 206 9.75 -27.09 -7.57
N LEU A 207 9.44 -26.01 -8.30
CA LEU A 207 9.78 -24.65 -7.91
C LEU A 207 8.65 -24.08 -7.05
N LEU A 208 8.95 -23.68 -5.82
CA LEU A 208 7.95 -23.22 -4.86
C LEU A 208 8.10 -21.73 -4.55
N VAL A 209 7.01 -20.98 -4.65
CA VAL A 209 6.97 -19.55 -4.35
C VAL A 209 6.56 -19.34 -2.89
N LEU A 210 7.43 -18.70 -2.12
CA LEU A 210 7.13 -18.22 -0.77
C LEU A 210 7.10 -16.69 -0.78
N ARG A 211 6.19 -16.10 0.01
CA ARG A 211 6.09 -14.63 0.13
C ARG A 211 5.85 -14.19 1.56
N ARG A 212 6.32 -12.99 1.91
CA ARG A 212 5.78 -12.22 3.04
C ARG A 212 5.53 -10.78 2.60
N GLY A 213 4.52 -10.15 3.19
CA GLY A 213 4.36 -8.71 3.04
C GLY A 213 5.43 -7.96 3.83
N VAL A 214 5.94 -6.88 3.24
CA VAL A 214 7.02 -6.03 3.78
C VAL A 214 6.61 -4.56 3.70
N SER A 215 7.32 -3.66 4.36
CA SER A 215 7.17 -2.22 4.12
C SER A 215 7.87 -1.81 2.82
N PHE A 216 7.49 -0.68 2.22
CA PHE A 216 8.26 -0.11 1.11
C PHE A 216 9.68 0.28 1.57
N SER A 217 9.86 0.70 2.82
CA SER A 217 11.17 0.97 3.42
C SER A 217 12.07 -0.27 3.59
N GLU A 218 11.54 -1.49 3.52
CA GLU A 218 12.29 -2.75 3.53
C GLU A 218 12.82 -3.14 2.14
N LEU A 219 12.29 -2.55 1.05
CA LEU A 219 12.84 -2.70 -0.30
C LEU A 219 14.00 -1.74 -0.61
N LEU A 220 14.18 -0.67 0.17
CA LEU A 220 15.15 0.37 -0.13
C LEU A 220 16.59 -0.11 0.12
N HIS A 221 17.40 -0.13 -0.95
CA HIS A 221 18.74 -0.72 -0.96
C HIS A 221 19.80 0.07 -0.14
N ARG A 222 19.43 1.16 0.53
CA ARG A 222 20.32 2.02 1.34
C ARG A 222 19.52 2.74 2.42
N GLY A 223 20.08 2.84 3.62
CA GLY A 223 19.59 3.70 4.67
C GLY A 223 19.66 5.16 4.24
N GLN A 224 18.50 5.80 4.07
CA GLN A 224 18.44 7.23 3.84
C GLN A 224 18.30 7.97 5.17
N LYS A 225 19.09 9.02 5.39
CA LYS A 225 18.94 9.88 6.57
C LYS A 225 17.67 10.72 6.41
N ILE A 226 16.60 10.27 7.06
CA ILE A 226 15.31 10.97 7.16
C ILE A 226 15.55 12.41 7.64
N THR A 227 15.00 13.37 6.89
CA THR A 227 14.98 14.80 7.25
C THR A 227 13.57 15.33 7.49
N GLU A 228 12.55 14.63 6.99
CA GLU A 228 11.15 14.97 7.16
C GLU A 228 10.32 13.78 7.67
N PHE A 229 9.53 14.00 8.72
CA PHE A 229 8.45 13.08 9.10
C PHE A 229 7.13 13.62 8.55
N ILE A 230 6.36 12.76 7.89
CA ILE A 230 5.10 13.13 7.24
C ILE A 230 3.92 12.63 8.08
N SER A 231 3.33 13.56 8.82
CA SER A 231 2.05 13.34 9.52
C SER A 231 0.92 13.50 8.50
N HIS A 232 0.09 12.48 8.29
CA HIS A 232 -0.99 12.57 7.30
C HIS A 232 -2.18 11.67 7.63
N ASN A 233 -3.37 12.07 7.19
CA ASN A 233 -4.54 11.19 7.22
C ASN A 233 -4.46 10.15 6.10
N TRP A 234 -4.59 8.86 6.43
CA TRP A 234 -4.57 7.75 5.47
C TRP A 234 -5.80 7.67 4.56
N SER A 235 -6.89 8.36 4.89
CA SER A 235 -8.05 8.49 4.00
C SER A 235 -7.94 9.66 3.01
N GLY A 236 -6.83 10.40 3.00
CA GLY A 236 -6.52 11.40 1.97
C GLY A 236 -6.16 10.75 0.63
N THR A 237 -6.21 11.52 -0.46
CA THR A 237 -5.78 11.03 -1.79
C THR A 237 -4.25 10.93 -1.85
N SER A 238 -3.74 10.00 -2.66
CA SER A 238 -2.31 9.91 -2.95
C SER A 238 -1.85 11.08 -3.83
N VAL A 239 -2.73 11.59 -4.70
CA VAL A 239 -2.47 12.77 -5.53
C VAL A 239 -2.20 14.01 -4.66
N ASP A 240 -3.05 14.28 -3.66
CA ASP A 240 -2.94 15.47 -2.81
C ASP A 240 -1.82 15.34 -1.77
N LEU A 241 -1.54 14.12 -1.28
CA LEU A 241 -0.30 13.82 -0.56
C LEU A 241 0.93 14.20 -1.41
N ILE A 242 1.02 13.73 -2.66
CA ILE A 242 2.17 14.02 -3.54
C ILE A 242 2.26 15.51 -3.89
N ARG A 243 1.14 16.21 -4.12
CA ARG A 243 1.11 17.67 -4.31
C ARG A 243 1.65 18.41 -3.08
N THR A 244 1.16 18.06 -1.89
CA THR A 244 1.54 18.69 -0.62
C THR A 244 3.03 18.47 -0.30
N LEU A 245 3.56 17.25 -0.54
CA LEU A 245 4.98 16.95 -0.36
C LEU A 245 5.88 17.76 -1.32
N ARG A 246 5.41 18.04 -2.54
CA ARG A 246 6.10 18.92 -3.50
C ARG A 246 6.05 20.39 -3.06
N ALA A 247 4.89 20.88 -2.63
CA ALA A 247 4.74 22.24 -2.09
C ALA A 247 5.64 22.46 -0.86
N ALA A 248 5.72 21.47 0.03
CA ALA A 248 6.60 21.46 1.20
C ALA A 248 8.09 21.24 0.87
N SER A 249 8.45 21.02 -0.40
CA SER A 249 9.82 20.73 -0.87
C SER A 249 10.50 19.59 -0.09
N VAL A 250 9.75 18.54 0.22
CA VAL A 250 10.23 17.36 0.98
C VAL A 250 11.24 16.56 0.17
N ARG A 251 12.33 16.10 0.82
CA ARG A 251 13.42 15.38 0.13
C ARG A 251 13.69 13.98 0.66
N CYS A 252 13.68 13.77 1.98
CA CYS A 252 13.90 12.44 2.57
C CYS A 252 12.87 12.18 3.68
N ALA A 253 11.77 11.56 3.27
CA ALA A 253 10.56 11.42 4.05
C ALA A 253 10.46 10.07 4.77
N TRP A 254 10.17 10.09 6.07
CA TRP A 254 9.48 8.99 6.72
C TRP A 254 7.97 9.21 6.57
N ILE A 255 7.29 8.27 5.92
CA ILE A 255 5.83 8.28 5.73
C ILE A 255 5.29 6.96 6.30
N CYS A 256 4.41 7.01 7.29
CA CYS A 256 3.95 5.82 8.02
C CYS A 256 3.37 4.72 7.10
N THR A 257 2.62 5.10 6.06
CA THR A 257 2.06 4.17 5.05
C THR A 257 3.12 3.45 4.20
N LEU A 258 4.32 4.01 4.05
CA LEU A 258 5.44 3.40 3.33
C LEU A 258 6.47 2.74 4.27
N ALA A 259 6.60 3.26 5.49
CA ALA A 259 7.67 2.90 6.42
C ALA A 259 7.29 1.80 7.42
N ILE A 260 5.99 1.60 7.69
CA ILE A 260 5.45 0.54 8.55
C ILE A 260 4.93 -0.59 7.66
N ASN A 261 5.29 -1.83 7.99
CA ASN A 261 4.77 -3.02 7.32
C ASN A 261 3.26 -3.16 7.60
N GLN A 262 2.45 -2.99 6.55
CA GLN A 262 0.98 -3.03 6.65
C GLN A 262 0.40 -4.45 6.64
N HIS A 263 1.18 -5.43 6.18
CA HIS A 263 0.77 -6.83 6.11
C HIS A 263 0.93 -7.52 7.47
N ALA A 264 2.02 -7.20 8.16
CA ALA A 264 2.27 -7.56 9.55
C ALA A 264 2.33 -6.28 10.38
N ILE A 265 1.17 -5.66 10.62
CA ILE A 265 1.04 -4.48 11.49
C ILE A 265 1.74 -4.82 12.81
N PRO A 266 2.84 -4.15 13.16
CA PRO A 266 3.62 -4.55 14.32
C PRO A 266 2.81 -4.30 15.60
N SER A 267 3.17 -5.03 16.67
CA SER A 267 2.91 -4.51 18.01
C SER A 267 3.50 -3.11 18.07
N LEU A 268 2.67 -2.10 18.36
CA LEU A 268 3.05 -0.69 18.36
C LEU A 268 3.90 -0.30 19.58
N GLY A 269 4.60 -1.27 20.17
CA GLY A 269 5.22 -1.18 21.47
C GLY A 269 4.53 -1.97 22.57
N SER A 270 5.25 -2.12 23.69
CA SER A 270 4.65 -2.33 25.00
C SER A 270 4.02 -1.03 25.54
N ASN A 271 4.59 0.10 25.14
CA ASN A 271 4.21 1.46 25.50
C ASN A 271 4.33 2.37 24.26
N ILE A 272 3.79 3.59 24.33
CA ILE A 272 3.71 4.51 23.18
C ILE A 272 5.09 5.05 22.72
N GLY A 273 6.11 4.99 23.58
CA GLY A 273 7.50 5.37 23.27
C GLY A 273 8.29 4.31 22.49
N ASP A 274 7.87 3.05 22.55
CA ASP A 274 8.40 1.99 21.68
C ASP A 274 7.82 2.08 20.25
N SER A 275 6.79 2.92 20.03
CA SER A 275 6.05 2.95 18.75
C SER A 275 6.92 3.44 17.59
N PRO A 276 6.74 2.91 16.36
CA PRO A 276 7.54 3.31 15.20
C PRO A 276 7.37 4.81 14.86
N PHE A 277 6.23 5.40 15.24
CA PHE A 277 5.96 6.83 15.12
C PHE A 277 6.84 7.65 16.06
N TYR A 278 6.85 7.32 17.36
CA TYR A 278 7.69 8.01 18.35
C TYR A 278 9.18 7.83 18.06
N LEU A 279 9.61 6.62 17.72
CA LEU A 279 11.01 6.32 17.40
C LEU A 279 11.49 7.11 16.17
N ALA A 280 10.66 7.26 15.13
CA ALA A 280 11.00 8.08 13.97
C ALA A 280 11.10 9.58 14.31
N LEU A 281 10.15 10.12 15.10
CA LEU A 281 10.20 11.51 15.58
C LEU A 281 11.42 11.79 16.47
N LYS A 282 11.72 10.88 17.40
CA LYS A 282 12.90 10.94 18.27
C LYS A 282 14.21 10.87 17.48
N GLY A 283 14.27 10.05 16.43
CA GLY A 283 15.43 9.95 15.53
C GLY A 283 15.75 11.22 14.73
N MET A 284 14.80 12.17 14.64
CA MET A 284 15.00 13.47 13.98
C MET A 284 15.42 14.61 14.91
N HIS A 285 15.51 14.37 16.23
CA HIS A 285 15.75 15.42 17.23
C HIS A 285 16.99 16.28 16.89
N GLY A 286 16.79 17.61 16.85
CA GLY A 286 17.83 18.60 16.57
C GLY A 286 18.20 18.80 15.09
N ALA A 287 17.66 18.02 14.13
CA ALA A 287 18.06 18.12 12.72
C ALA A 287 16.95 17.94 11.67
N GLY A 288 15.80 17.35 12.03
CA GLY A 288 14.67 17.14 11.12
C GLY A 288 13.48 18.07 11.37
N ARG A 289 12.47 17.97 10.50
CA ARG A 289 11.19 18.68 10.63
C ARG A 289 10.00 17.73 10.47
N VAL A 290 8.85 18.15 10.98
CA VAL A 290 7.57 17.47 10.82
C VAL A 290 6.70 18.29 9.87
N VAL A 291 6.22 17.62 8.82
CA VAL A 291 5.32 18.18 7.81
C VAL A 291 3.98 17.48 7.98
N MET A 292 2.99 18.22 8.47
CA MET A 292 1.61 17.73 8.52
C MET A 292 0.89 18.07 7.22
N VAL A 293 0.39 17.05 6.55
CA VAL A 293 -0.38 17.11 5.32
C VAL A 293 -1.86 17.24 5.66
N LEU A 294 -2.46 18.37 5.27
CA LEU A 294 -3.87 18.66 5.45
C LEU A 294 -4.64 18.53 4.12
N ASP A 295 -5.94 18.30 4.25
CA ASP A 295 -6.96 18.62 3.25
C ASP A 295 -7.68 19.93 3.64
N GLU A 296 -8.59 20.42 2.79
CA GLU A 296 -9.37 21.66 3.02
C GLU A 296 -10.21 21.63 4.32
N GLU A 297 -10.50 20.42 4.81
CA GLU A 297 -11.22 20.14 6.05
C GLU A 297 -10.29 19.74 7.20
N ALA A 298 -8.96 19.92 7.09
CA ALA A 298 -7.95 19.62 8.10
C ALA A 298 -8.15 18.26 8.84
N THR A 299 -8.54 17.20 8.11
CA THR A 299 -8.96 15.91 8.69
C THR A 299 -7.84 15.15 9.40
N ALA A 300 -6.57 15.46 9.14
CA ALA A 300 -5.46 14.94 9.94
C ALA A 300 -5.64 15.25 11.44
N LEU A 301 -6.15 16.43 11.79
CA LEU A 301 -6.36 16.85 13.19
C LEU A 301 -7.52 16.11 13.90
N THR A 302 -8.27 15.23 13.23
CA THR A 302 -9.25 14.32 13.87
C THR A 302 -8.73 12.88 13.98
N ARG A 303 -7.46 12.62 13.60
CA ARG A 303 -6.81 11.31 13.71
C ARG A 303 -5.92 11.28 14.95
N ILE A 304 -6.21 10.40 15.90
CA ILE A 304 -5.46 10.31 17.17
C ILE A 304 -3.94 10.15 17.00
N TRP A 305 -3.49 9.42 15.98
CA TRP A 305 -2.06 9.30 15.64
C TRP A 305 -1.45 10.62 15.19
N CYS A 306 -2.14 11.40 14.36
CA CYS A 306 -1.66 12.72 13.93
C CYS A 306 -1.64 13.72 15.10
N VAL A 307 -2.63 13.68 16.00
CA VAL A 307 -2.64 14.50 17.23
C VAL A 307 -1.48 14.12 18.16
N PHE A 308 -1.21 12.82 18.34
CA PHE A 308 -0.04 12.32 19.05
C PHE A 308 1.28 12.78 18.39
N GLU A 309 1.36 12.75 17.07
CA GLU A 309 2.52 13.25 16.31
C GLU A 309 2.74 14.76 16.54
N VAL A 310 1.69 15.59 16.63
CA VAL A 310 1.81 17.01 17.04
C VAL A 310 2.37 17.13 18.46
N TRP A 311 1.82 16.37 19.42
CA TRP A 311 2.26 16.41 20.82
C TRP A 311 3.73 15.99 20.98
N VAL A 312 4.14 14.88 20.36
CA VAL A 312 5.55 14.44 20.35
C VAL A 312 6.45 15.49 19.68
N SER A 313 6.00 16.10 18.58
CA SER A 313 6.76 17.17 17.90
C SER A 313 7.03 18.37 18.80
N ARG A 314 6.01 18.81 19.55
CA ARG A 314 6.11 19.89 20.54
C ARG A 314 7.05 19.52 21.69
N SER A 315 6.88 18.34 22.29
CA SER A 315 7.73 17.86 23.39
C SER A 315 9.20 17.66 22.99
N LEU A 316 9.46 17.24 21.75
CA LEU A 316 10.81 17.11 21.18
C LEU A 316 11.33 18.40 20.53
N ARG A 317 10.59 19.52 20.60
CA ARG A 317 10.95 20.83 20.01
C ARG A 317 11.32 20.75 18.51
N LEU A 318 10.71 19.83 17.77
CA LEU A 318 10.92 19.68 16.32
C LEU A 318 10.30 20.87 15.58
N LYS A 319 10.91 21.30 14.47
CA LYS A 319 10.26 22.26 13.57
C LYS A 319 9.01 21.61 12.99
N PHE A 320 7.83 22.12 13.32
CA PHE A 320 6.55 21.62 12.83
C PHE A 320 5.94 22.62 11.84
N GLN A 321 5.44 22.12 10.70
CA GLN A 321 4.82 22.92 9.63
C GLN A 321 3.56 22.20 9.11
N MET A 322 2.49 22.94 8.82
CA MET A 322 1.30 22.41 8.14
C MET A 322 1.29 22.85 6.68
N TYR A 323 0.94 21.94 5.78
CA TYR A 323 0.83 22.22 4.34
C TYR A 323 -0.48 21.67 3.76
N LEU A 324 -0.97 22.39 2.76
CA LEU A 324 -2.01 22.00 1.83
C LEU A 324 -1.38 21.74 0.44
N PRO A 325 -2.11 21.15 -0.52
CA PRO A 325 -1.67 21.07 -1.92
C PRO A 325 -1.33 22.44 -2.56
N SER A 326 -1.83 23.54 -1.98
CA SER A 326 -1.61 24.92 -2.42
C SER A 326 -0.39 25.61 -1.81
N GLY A 327 0.18 25.12 -0.70
CA GLY A 327 1.30 25.80 -0.02
C GLY A 327 1.37 25.53 1.49
N GLU A 328 2.24 26.26 2.17
CA GLU A 328 2.34 26.26 3.64
C GLU A 328 1.16 27.04 4.25
N LEU A 329 0.59 26.51 5.33
CA LEU A 329 -0.55 27.16 6.00
C LEU A 329 -0.05 28.25 6.95
N ASN A 330 -0.48 29.49 6.73
CA ASN A 330 -0.20 30.61 7.63
C ASN A 330 -1.33 30.74 8.66
N PHE A 331 -1.14 30.21 9.87
CA PHE A 331 -2.13 30.25 10.97
C PHE A 331 -2.66 31.65 11.33
N PHE A 332 -1.92 32.72 10.98
CA PHE A 332 -2.30 34.12 11.23
C PHE A 332 -3.07 34.76 10.07
N ALA A 333 -3.24 34.06 8.94
CA ALA A 333 -4.06 34.51 7.83
C ALA A 333 -5.56 34.31 8.13
N ASN A 334 -6.40 35.23 7.65
CA ASN A 334 -7.85 35.24 7.90
C ASN A 334 -8.66 34.45 6.84
N ASP A 335 -8.00 33.59 6.06
CA ASP A 335 -8.66 32.69 5.11
C ASP A 335 -9.45 31.58 5.84
N GLU A 336 -10.24 30.80 5.10
CA GLU A 336 -11.09 29.76 5.70
C GLU A 336 -10.28 28.57 6.22
N GLN A 337 -9.26 28.14 5.49
CA GLN A 337 -8.46 26.96 5.80
C GLN A 337 -7.61 27.19 7.07
N SER A 338 -6.96 28.35 7.19
CA SER A 338 -6.20 28.77 8.37
C SER A 338 -7.11 28.86 9.59
N ARG A 339 -8.31 29.45 9.46
CA ARG A 339 -9.31 29.47 10.54
C ARG A 339 -9.82 28.07 10.92
N LYS A 340 -10.03 27.15 9.96
CA LYS A 340 -10.41 25.75 10.25
C LYS A 340 -9.32 25.01 11.03
N ALA A 341 -8.06 25.10 10.59
CA ALA A 341 -6.94 24.44 11.26
C ALA A 341 -6.67 25.03 12.65
N THR A 342 -6.61 26.36 12.77
CA THR A 342 -6.43 27.05 14.06
C THR A 342 -7.55 26.72 15.04
N ARG A 343 -8.83 26.71 14.60
CA ARG A 343 -9.95 26.26 15.45
C ARG A 343 -9.75 24.84 15.95
N ARG A 344 -9.35 23.90 15.08
CA ARG A 344 -9.11 22.51 15.50
C ARG A 344 -7.95 22.37 16.47
N LEU A 345 -6.86 23.10 16.26
CA LEU A 345 -5.73 23.14 17.20
C LEU A 345 -6.11 23.70 18.57
N VAL A 346 -6.92 24.76 18.63
CA VAL A 346 -7.41 25.33 19.90
C VAL A 346 -8.39 24.36 20.59
N THR A 347 -9.27 23.68 19.85
CA THR A 347 -10.11 22.61 20.43
C THR A 347 -9.34 21.31 20.76
N LEU A 348 -8.03 21.27 20.48
CA LEU A 348 -7.11 20.22 20.90
C LEU A 348 -6.27 20.65 22.12
N GLU A 349 -6.66 21.73 22.82
CA GLU A 349 -6.24 21.98 24.20
C GLU A 349 -6.73 20.84 25.11
N LEU A 350 -5.89 19.81 25.20
CA LEU A 350 -5.92 18.86 26.30
C LEU A 350 -5.70 19.64 27.59
N SER A 351 -6.66 19.56 28.52
CA SER A 351 -6.54 20.10 29.87
C SER A 351 -5.25 19.61 30.54
N GLU A 352 -4.57 20.50 31.26
CA GLU A 352 -3.37 20.16 32.06
C GLU A 352 -3.68 19.20 33.23
#